data_AF-A0A840E2M7-F1
#
_entry.id   AF-A0A840E2M7-F1
#
_cell.length_a   1.000
_cell.length_b   1.000
_cell.length_c   1.000
_cell.angle_alpha   90.00
_cell.angle_beta   90.00
_cell.angle_gamma   90.00
#
_symmetry.space_group_name_H-M   'P 1'
#
loop_
_entity.id
_entity.type
_entity.pdbx_description
1 polymer ?
#
loop_
_entity_poly.entity_id
_entity_poly.type
_entity_poly.pdbx_seq_one_letter_code
_entity_poly.pdbx_strand_id
1 'polypeptide(L)'
;MFLSLNGGVCAERISNGVAIFAGLDKITGQTIRFEVTLGEIYQYGALQVTPRACYTSSKDEPTRTTGFVEVNEVTLDKKVQRIFTGWMFADSPGLNAVEHPIYDVWLKDCKQSFQNLPVL
;
A
#
# COMPACT_ATOMS: atom_id res chain seq x y z
N MET A 1 -48.02 -13.19 -3.21
CA MET A 1 -47.09 -12.75 -4.27
C MET A 1 -46.25 -11.63 -3.69
N PHE A 2 -45.07 -11.93 -3.16
CA PHE A 2 -44.13 -10.92 -2.64
C PHE A 2 -42.90 -10.95 -3.55
N LEU A 3 -42.70 -9.86 -4.30
CA LEU A 3 -41.54 -9.68 -5.17
C LEU A 3 -40.36 -9.21 -4.31
N SER A 4 -39.40 -10.10 -4.05
CA SER A 4 -38.11 -9.71 -3.47
C SER A 4 -37.26 -8.99 -4.52
N LEU A 5 -37.04 -7.70 -4.31
CA LEU A 5 -35.98 -6.94 -4.98
C LEU A 5 -34.63 -7.39 -4.43
N ASN A 6 -33.95 -8.29 -5.14
CA ASN A 6 -32.52 -8.53 -4.95
C ASN A 6 -31.75 -7.34 -5.54
N GLY A 7 -31.56 -6.30 -4.74
CA GLY A 7 -30.59 -5.26 -5.03
C GLY A 7 -29.18 -5.81 -4.83
N GLY A 8 -28.52 -6.19 -5.93
CA GLY A 8 -27.11 -6.55 -5.90
C GLY A 8 -26.28 -5.34 -5.46
N VAL A 9 -25.56 -5.46 -4.35
CA VAL A 9 -24.62 -4.44 -3.89
C VAL A 9 -23.33 -4.60 -4.69
N CYS A 10 -23.01 -3.65 -5.57
CA CYS A 10 -21.67 -3.55 -6.16
C CYS A 10 -20.73 -2.94 -5.13
N ALA A 11 -19.77 -3.72 -4.64
CA ALA A 11 -18.69 -3.22 -3.81
C ALA A 11 -17.74 -2.37 -4.67
N GLU A 12 -17.88 -1.05 -4.59
CA GLU A 12 -17.02 -0.11 -5.31
C GLU A 12 -15.73 0.15 -4.52
N ARG A 13 -14.58 -0.11 -5.14
CA ARG A 13 -13.27 0.16 -4.57
C ARG A 13 -12.87 1.60 -4.87
N ILE A 14 -12.51 2.36 -3.84
CA ILE A 14 -12.07 3.74 -3.96
C ILE A 14 -10.58 3.74 -4.31
N SER A 15 -10.23 4.31 -5.47
CA SER A 15 -8.84 4.51 -5.87
C SER A 15 -8.23 5.71 -5.14
N ASN A 16 -7.05 5.52 -4.58
CA ASN A 16 -6.32 6.52 -3.81
C ASN A 16 -5.01 6.88 -4.50
N GLY A 17 -4.57 8.14 -4.36
CA GLY A 17 -3.34 8.64 -4.99
C GLY A 17 -2.09 8.49 -4.12
N VAL A 18 -2.25 8.18 -2.82
CA VAL A 18 -1.15 8.05 -1.87
C VAL A 18 -1.31 6.76 -1.07
N ALA A 19 -0.22 6.00 -0.95
CA ALA A 19 -0.12 4.83 -0.11
C ALA A 19 0.67 5.16 1.16
N ILE A 20 0.19 4.69 2.32
CA ILE A 20 0.83 4.86 3.61
C ILE A 20 1.44 3.52 4.01
N PHE A 21 2.74 3.52 4.29
CA PHE A 21 3.50 2.35 4.69
C PHE A 21 4.00 2.49 6.12
N ALA A 22 4.29 1.34 6.73
CA ALA A 22 5.15 1.27 7.89
C ALA A 22 6.42 0.51 7.52
N GLY A 23 7.54 1.00 8.04
CA GLY A 23 8.86 0.38 7.91
C GLY A 23 9.40 0.05 9.30
N LEU A 24 9.82 -1.19 9.54
CA LEU A 24 10.55 -1.60 10.73
C LEU A 24 12.01 -1.81 10.37
N ASP A 25 12.90 -1.18 11.12
CA ASP A 25 14.32 -1.51 11.14
C ASP A 25 14.56 -2.56 12.22
N LYS A 26 14.96 -3.77 11.82
CA LYS A 26 15.19 -4.92 12.73
C LYS A 26 16.47 -4.78 13.55
N ILE A 27 17.40 -3.90 13.15
CA ILE A 27 18.64 -3.64 13.90
C ILE A 27 18.32 -2.71 15.07
N THR A 28 17.56 -1.64 14.82
CA THR A 28 17.23 -0.63 15.85
C THR A 28 15.92 -0.92 16.58
N GLY A 29 15.05 -1.77 16.02
CA GLY A 29 13.69 -2.01 16.51
C GLY A 29 12.73 -0.85 16.24
N GLN A 30 13.15 0.17 15.50
CA GLN A 30 12.34 1.37 15.27
C GLN A 30 11.35 1.15 14.12
N THR A 31 10.07 1.43 14.37
CA THR A 31 9.05 1.50 13.33
C THR A 31 8.75 2.95 12.96
N ILE A 32 8.80 3.29 11.68
CA ILE A 32 8.37 4.59 11.16
C ILE A 32 7.19 4.43 10.21
N ARG A 33 6.46 5.52 9.99
CA ARG A 33 5.41 5.61 8.97
C ARG A 33 5.83 6.61 7.91
N PHE A 34 5.58 6.26 6.65
CA PHE A 34 5.90 7.13 5.53
C PHE A 34 4.82 7.01 4.45
N GLU A 35 4.65 8.08 3.70
CA GLU A 35 3.65 8.20 2.65
C GLU A 35 4.35 8.27 1.30
N VAL A 36 3.77 7.61 0.30
CA VAL A 36 4.33 7.53 -1.04
C VAL A 36 3.22 7.75 -2.05
N THR A 37 3.39 8.74 -2.92
CA THR A 37 2.48 8.97 -4.04
C THR A 37 2.58 7.79 -5.01
N LEU A 38 1.46 7.42 -5.63
CA LEU A 38 1.47 6.37 -6.65
C LEU A 38 2.46 6.68 -7.78
N GLY A 39 3.30 5.70 -8.11
CA GLY A 39 4.31 5.81 -9.14
C GLY A 39 5.63 6.44 -8.70
N GLU A 40 5.67 7.09 -7.53
CA GLU A 40 6.90 7.66 -6.98
C GLU A 40 7.71 6.61 -6.20
N ILE A 41 9.01 6.84 -6.12
CA ILE A 41 9.95 5.98 -5.38
C ILE A 41 10.24 6.64 -4.03
N TYR A 42 9.99 5.89 -2.95
CA TYR A 42 10.44 6.27 -1.62
C TYR A 42 11.61 5.40 -1.17
N GLN A 43 12.70 6.03 -0.72
CA GLN A 43 13.88 5.33 -0.23
C GLN A 43 13.77 5.11 1.29
N TYR A 44 13.68 3.85 1.71
CA TYR A 44 13.70 3.42 3.11
C TYR A 44 14.91 2.52 3.36
N GLY A 45 15.99 3.09 3.91
CA GLY A 45 17.25 2.36 4.09
C GLY A 45 17.80 1.90 2.74
N ALA A 46 18.00 0.58 2.60
CA ALA A 46 18.41 -0.05 1.33
C ALA A 46 17.24 -0.33 0.37
N LEU A 47 15.99 -0.12 0.79
CA LEU A 47 14.81 -0.45 0.00
C LEU A 47 14.26 0.76 -0.75
N GLN A 48 13.84 0.53 -1.99
CA GLN A 48 13.07 1.46 -2.82
C GLN A 48 11.65 0.95 -2.95
N VAL A 49 10.71 1.64 -2.33
CA VAL A 49 9.29 1.27 -2.29
C VAL A 49 8.53 2.10 -3.31
N THR A 50 7.84 1.42 -4.23
CA THR A 50 7.06 2.06 -5.31
C THR A 50 5.64 1.48 -5.34
N PRO A 51 4.63 2.19 -4.81
CA PRO A 51 3.24 1.77 -4.96
C PRO A 51 2.75 2.07 -6.38
N ARG A 52 2.08 1.11 -7.02
CA ARG A 52 1.43 1.31 -8.32
C ARG A 52 -0.08 1.49 -8.22
N ALA A 53 -0.69 0.90 -7.21
CA ALA A 53 -2.12 1.02 -6.94
C ALA A 53 -2.36 1.02 -5.44
N CYS A 54 -3.39 1.75 -5.00
CA CYS A 54 -3.83 1.78 -3.60
C CYS A 54 -5.36 1.93 -3.58
N TYR A 55 -6.05 0.95 -3.00
CA TYR A 55 -7.50 0.90 -2.94
C TYR A 55 -7.98 0.78 -1.49
N THR A 56 -9.08 1.47 -1.19
CA THR A 56 -9.81 1.32 0.07
C THR A 56 -11.25 0.92 -0.24
N SER A 57 -11.84 0.04 0.57
CA SER A 57 -13.27 -0.29 0.49
C SER A 57 -14.17 0.91 0.78
N SER A 58 -15.42 0.86 0.31
CA SER A 58 -16.44 1.84 0.62
C SER A 58 -16.84 1.79 2.11
N LYS A 59 -17.55 2.82 2.57
CA LYS A 59 -17.90 3.01 3.99
C LYS A 59 -18.85 1.93 4.55
N ASP A 60 -19.56 1.21 3.69
CA ASP A 60 -20.58 0.22 4.06
C ASP A 60 -20.01 -1.20 4.23
N GLU A 61 -18.72 -1.41 3.94
CA GLU A 61 -18.00 -2.69 4.10
C GLU A 61 -16.92 -2.56 5.19
N PRO A 62 -16.50 -3.65 5.87
CA PRO A 62 -15.26 -3.64 6.65
C PRO A 62 -14.10 -3.02 5.87
N THR A 63 -13.36 -2.12 6.53
CA THR A 63 -12.23 -1.39 5.94
C THR A 63 -11.16 -2.36 5.46
N ARG A 64 -11.15 -2.63 4.15
CA ARG A 64 -10.10 -3.37 3.47
C ARG A 64 -9.31 -2.41 2.63
N THR A 65 -8.03 -2.27 2.97
CA THR A 65 -7.09 -1.46 2.21
C THR A 65 -6.07 -2.39 1.56
N THR A 66 -5.97 -2.30 0.23
CA THR A 66 -5.06 -3.13 -0.57
C THR A 66 -4.21 -2.25 -1.47
N GLY A 67 -2.97 -2.65 -1.70
CA GLY A 67 -2.06 -1.89 -2.56
C GLY A 67 -1.16 -2.79 -3.35
N PHE A 68 -0.96 -2.50 -4.64
CA PHE A 68 0.03 -3.20 -5.45
C PHE A 68 1.35 -2.45 -5.36
N VAL A 69 2.40 -3.14 -4.94
CA VAL A 69 3.67 -2.53 -4.55
C VAL A 69 4.81 -3.27 -5.19
N GLU A 70 5.77 -2.50 -5.69
CA GLU A 70 7.07 -2.97 -6.16
C GLU A 70 8.13 -2.51 -5.16
N VAL A 71 8.99 -3.43 -4.71
CA VAL A 71 10.12 -3.08 -3.83
C VAL A 71 11.41 -3.58 -4.43
N ASN A 72 12.35 -2.67 -4.62
CA ASN A 72 13.72 -2.99 -4.99
C ASN A 72 14.65 -2.86 -3.79
N GLU A 73 15.70 -3.67 -3.74
CA GLU A 73 16.83 -3.48 -2.85
C GLU A 73 17.98 -2.84 -3.64
N VAL A 74 18.64 -1.86 -3.01
CA VAL A 74 19.87 -1.24 -3.48
C VAL A 74 21.03 -1.85 -2.69
N THR A 75 21.84 -2.65 -3.37
CA THR A 75 22.98 -3.35 -2.77
C THR A 75 24.17 -2.40 -2.55
N LEU A 76 25.18 -2.86 -1.80
CA LEU A 76 26.41 -2.10 -1.54
C LEU A 76 27.21 -1.77 -2.81
N ASP A 77 27.12 -2.63 -3.83
CA ASP A 77 27.70 -2.41 -5.17
C ASP A 77 26.79 -1.57 -6.10
N LYS A 78 25.77 -0.91 -5.54
CA LYS A 78 24.81 -0.03 -6.23
C LYS A 78 23.99 -0.71 -7.32
N LYS A 79 23.80 -2.03 -7.22
CA LYS A 79 22.85 -2.73 -8.08
C LYS A 79 21.45 -2.59 -7.49
N VAL A 80 20.48 -2.43 -8.38
CA VAL A 80 19.06 -2.38 -8.02
C VAL A 80 18.44 -3.70 -8.42
N GLN A 81 17.95 -4.46 -7.43
CA GLN A 81 17.31 -5.75 -7.65
C GLN A 81 15.87 -5.74 -7.15
N ARG A 82 14.94 -6.29 -7.94
CA ARG A 82 13.55 -6.42 -7.50
C ARG A 82 13.44 -7.58 -6.51
N ILE A 83 13.06 -7.27 -5.27
CA ILE A 83 12.89 -8.29 -4.21
C ILE A 83 11.42 -8.63 -3.96
N PHE A 84 10.50 -7.73 -4.31
CA PHE A 84 9.07 -7.94 -4.10
C PHE A 84 8.24 -7.28 -5.19
N THR A 85 7.19 -7.95 -5.64
CA THR A 85 6.15 -7.36 -6.50
C THR A 85 4.84 -8.10 -6.22
N GLY A 86 3.85 -7.39 -5.67
CA GLY A 86 2.60 -8.03 -5.30
C GLY A 86 1.61 -7.12 -4.58
N TRP A 87 0.47 -7.72 -4.24
CA TRP A 87 -0.60 -7.06 -3.49
C TRP A 87 -0.37 -7.17 -1.98
N MET A 88 -0.26 -6.03 -1.31
CA MET A 88 -0.23 -5.94 0.15
C MET A 88 -1.64 -5.67 0.71
N PHE A 89 -1.89 -6.18 1.91
CA PHE A 89 -3.17 -6.08 2.63
C PHE A 89 -2.94 -5.38 3.97
N ALA A 90 -3.55 -4.22 4.17
CA ALA A 90 -3.32 -3.43 5.39
C ALA A 90 -3.95 -4.06 6.64
N ASP A 91 -5.04 -4.79 6.47
CA ASP A 91 -5.78 -5.52 7.49
C ASP A 91 -5.10 -6.84 7.88
N SER A 92 -4.29 -7.40 6.97
CA SER A 92 -3.51 -8.63 7.21
C SER A 92 -2.08 -8.50 6.67
N PRO A 93 -1.22 -7.68 7.29
CA PRO A 93 0.15 -7.44 6.80
C PRO A 93 0.99 -8.72 6.67
N GLY A 94 0.82 -9.67 7.58
CA GLY A 94 1.56 -10.94 7.57
C GLY A 94 1.25 -11.87 6.40
N LEU A 95 0.24 -11.57 5.56
CA LEU A 95 -0.04 -12.37 4.37
C LEU A 95 0.89 -12.06 3.20
N ASN A 96 1.27 -10.79 3.04
CA ASN A 96 2.03 -10.37 1.86
C ASN A 96 2.77 -9.04 2.08
N ALA A 97 3.55 -8.96 3.16
CA ALA A 97 4.48 -7.87 3.41
C ALA A 97 5.86 -8.17 2.80
N VAL A 98 6.71 -7.15 2.72
CA VAL A 98 8.13 -7.35 2.42
C VAL A 98 8.83 -7.70 3.73
N GLU A 99 9.41 -8.89 3.76
CA GLU A 99 10.29 -9.34 4.83
C GLU A 99 11.73 -9.36 4.31
N HIS A 100 12.51 -8.34 4.68
CA HIS A 100 13.92 -8.25 4.33
C HIS A 100 14.78 -8.52 5.60
N PRO A 101 16.01 -9.05 5.50
CA PRO A 101 16.82 -9.40 6.68
C PRO A 101 17.05 -8.24 7.66
N ILE A 102 17.07 -7.01 7.15
CA ILE A 102 17.28 -5.79 7.95
C ILE A 102 16.00 -4.96 8.13
N TYR A 103 15.09 -4.99 7.16
CA TYR A 103 13.95 -4.08 7.10
C TYR A 103 12.66 -4.87 6.87
N ASP A 104 11.55 -4.49 7.47
CA ASP A 104 10.22 -4.94 7.03
C ASP A 104 9.43 -3.75 6.51
N VAL A 105 8.68 -3.94 5.42
CA VAL A 105 7.80 -2.92 4.87
C VAL A 105 6.43 -3.51 4.59
N TRP A 106 5.40 -2.84 5.10
CA TRP A 106 4.01 -3.25 4.86
C TRP A 106 3.08 -2.06 4.70
N LEU A 107 2.00 -2.27 3.94
CA LEU A 107 0.95 -1.29 3.75
C LEU A 107 0.19 -1.07 5.06
N LYS A 108 -0.07 0.20 5.40
CA LYS A 108 -0.87 0.60 6.56
C LYS A 108 -2.22 1.19 6.16
N ASP A 109 -2.24 2.01 5.13
CA ASP A 109 -3.47 2.63 4.66
C ASP A 109 -3.29 3.25 3.26
N CYS A 110 -4.37 3.76 2.69
CA CYS A 110 -4.36 4.60 1.50
C CYS A 110 -5.09 5.91 1.81
N LYS A 111 -4.69 7.00 1.15
CA LYS A 111 -5.45 8.26 1.20
C LYS A 111 -5.55 8.90 -0.18
N GLN A 112 -6.63 9.67 -0.37
CA GLN A 112 -6.82 10.44 -1.58
C GLN A 112 -5.68 11.46 -1.71
N SER A 113 -5.12 11.57 -2.92
CA SER A 113 -4.30 12.73 -3.26
C SER A 113 -5.26 13.87 -3.57
N PHE A 114 -5.12 15.00 -2.86
CA PHE A 114 -5.96 16.20 -3.07
C PHE A 114 -5.70 16.92 -4.41
N GLN A 115 -4.97 16.33 -5.35
CA GLN A 115 -4.51 17.03 -6.56
C GLN A 115 -5.55 17.18 -7.68
N ASN A 116 -6.78 16.65 -7.56
CA ASN A 116 -7.79 16.77 -8.62
C ASN A 116 -9.15 17.31 -8.13
N LEU A 117 -9.15 18.47 -7.46
CA LEU A 117 -10.36 19.30 -7.46
C LEU A 117 -10.17 20.39 -8.52
N PRO A 118 -11.00 20.45 -9.59
CA PRO A 118 -11.10 21.68 -10.35
C PRO A 118 -11.63 22.73 -9.39
N VAL A 119 -10.80 23.72 -9.08
CA VAL A 119 -11.24 24.94 -8.38
C VAL A 119 -12.34 25.54 -9.24
N LEU A 120 -13.58 25.48 -8.75
CA LEU A 120 -14.70 26.28 -9.28
C LEU A 120 -14.58 27.71 -8.76
#